data_AF-A0A419GWU0-F1
#
_entry.id   AF-A0A419GWU0-F1
#
_cell.length_a   1.000
_cell.length_b   1.000
_cell.length_c   1.000
_cell.angle_alpha   90.00
_cell.angle_beta   90.00
_cell.angle_gamma   90.00
#
_symmetry.space_group_name_H-M   'P 1'
#
loop_
_entity.id
_entity.type
_entity.pdbx_description
1 polymer ?
#
loop_
_entity_poly.entity_id
_entity_poly.type
_entity_poly.pdbx_seq_one_letter_code
_entity_poly.pdbx_strand_id
1 'polypeptide(L)'
;CRSPYIEKQVKDVAIPMMLKEGAGLVEALEKTGVFTKNALSRMRSGAETGTIRETALQVANYYEKETTHKLRNIIDLIQVVIAMLIMIVMTAITIVSSETAVIRPKLPGMQ
;
A
#
# COMPACT_ATOMS: atom_id res chain seq x y z
N CYS A 1 17.04 -3.60 -5.22
CA CYS A 1 15.80 -4.40 -5.30
C CYS A 1 16.04 -5.78 -5.91
N ARG A 2 16.72 -6.69 -5.19
CA ARG A 2 16.75 -8.11 -5.55
C ARG A 2 16.26 -8.87 -4.32
N SER A 3 14.98 -9.23 -4.31
CA SER A 3 14.45 -10.05 -3.22
C SER A 3 14.86 -11.49 -3.47
N PRO A 4 15.74 -12.08 -2.62
CA PRO A 4 16.22 -13.46 -2.80
C PRO A 4 15.07 -14.48 -2.75
N TYR A 5 13.93 -14.09 -2.17
CA TYR A 5 12.72 -14.91 -2.09
C TYR A 5 12.08 -15.17 -3.46
N ILE A 6 11.99 -14.14 -4.31
CA ILE A 6 11.38 -14.25 -5.65
C ILE A 6 12.22 -15.18 -6.52
N GLU A 7 13.55 -14.99 -6.49
CA GLU A 7 14.46 -15.79 -7.28
C GLU A 7 14.45 -17.27 -6.88
N LYS A 8 14.40 -17.55 -5.57
CA LYS A 8 14.27 -18.93 -5.07
C LYS A 8 13.00 -19.59 -5.55
N GLN A 9 11.84 -18.95 -5.37
CA GLN A 9 10.59 -19.59 -5.78
C GLN A 9 10.51 -19.83 -7.30
N VAL A 10 11.02 -18.90 -8.12
CA VAL A 10 11.04 -19.11 -9.57
C VAL A 10 11.96 -20.28 -9.94
N LYS A 11 13.14 -20.40 -9.31
CA LYS A 11 14.09 -21.48 -9.59
C LYS A 11 13.64 -22.85 -9.07
N ASP A 12 13.09 -22.89 -7.86
CA ASP A 12 12.79 -24.14 -7.16
C ASP A 12 11.40 -24.69 -7.49
N VAL A 13 10.47 -23.83 -7.94
CA VAL A 13 9.08 -24.23 -8.25
C VAL A 13 8.77 -24.05 -9.72
N ALA A 14 8.87 -22.83 -10.26
CA ALA A 14 8.37 -22.56 -11.62
C ALA A 14 9.15 -23.30 -12.71
N ILE A 15 10.48 -23.23 -12.69
CA ILE A 15 11.35 -23.88 -13.69
C ILE A 15 11.16 -25.41 -13.72
N PRO A 16 11.25 -26.16 -12.60
CA PRO A 16 11.06 -27.60 -12.63
C PRO A 16 9.65 -27.99 -13.04
N MET A 17 8.62 -27.23 -12.68
CA MET A 17 7.24 -27.53 -13.08
C MET A 17 7.03 -27.38 -14.60
N MET A 18 7.61 -26.33 -15.20
CA MET A 18 7.56 -26.14 -16.65
C MET A 18 8.34 -27.24 -17.40
N LEU A 19 9.52 -27.63 -16.89
CA LEU A 19 10.40 -28.57 -17.58
C LEU A 19 10.06 -30.05 -17.33
N LYS A 20 9.62 -30.41 -16.13
CA LYS A 20 9.31 -31.80 -15.76
C LYS A 20 7.85 -32.18 -15.98
N GLU A 21 6.93 -31.25 -15.74
CA GLU A 21 5.49 -31.51 -15.76
C GLU A 21 4.82 -30.94 -17.02
N GLY A 22 5.56 -30.15 -17.82
CA GLY A 22 5.01 -29.48 -19.01
C GLY A 22 3.96 -28.41 -18.67
N ALA A 23 3.94 -27.92 -17.42
CA ALA A 23 2.99 -26.92 -16.97
C ALA A 23 3.16 -25.61 -17.74
N GLY A 24 2.04 -24.93 -18.01
CA GLY A 24 2.05 -23.62 -18.68
C GLY A 24 2.79 -22.57 -17.85
N LEU A 25 3.41 -21.58 -18.51
CA LEU A 25 4.18 -20.53 -17.83
C LEU A 25 3.40 -19.84 -16.70
N VAL A 26 2.13 -19.50 -16.95
CA VAL A 26 1.30 -18.79 -15.97
C VAL A 26 0.92 -19.70 -14.79
N GLU A 27 0.72 -20.98 -15.04
CA GLU A 27 0.40 -21.98 -14.02
C GLU A 27 1.60 -22.26 -13.10
N ALA A 28 2.80 -22.37 -13.69
CA ALA A 28 4.04 -22.50 -12.94
C ALA A 28 4.33 -21.26 -12.08
N LEU A 29 4.05 -20.05 -12.60
CA LEU A 29 4.19 -18.80 -11.85
C LEU A 29 3.11 -18.66 -10.76
N GLU A 30 1.89 -19.14 -10.98
CA GLU A 30 0.83 -19.17 -9.98
C GLU A 30 1.21 -20.03 -8.77
N LYS A 31 1.88 -21.16 -9.01
CA LYS A 31 2.35 -22.08 -7.96
C LYS A 31 3.49 -21.54 -7.11
N THR A 32 4.23 -20.55 -7.61
CA THR A 32 5.19 -19.82 -6.77
C THR A 32 4.45 -19.07 -5.67
N GLY A 33 3.40 -18.31 -6.02
CA GLY A 33 2.69 -17.45 -5.07
C GLY A 33 3.36 -16.10 -4.81
N VAL A 34 4.39 -15.72 -5.58
CA VAL A 34 4.97 -14.37 -5.53
C VAL A 34 4.05 -13.34 -6.21
N PHE A 35 3.32 -13.77 -7.24
CA PHE A 35 2.56 -12.87 -8.11
C PHE A 35 1.12 -12.73 -7.64
N THR A 36 0.57 -11.51 -7.69
CA THR A 36 -0.86 -11.30 -7.38
C THR A 36 -1.78 -11.91 -8.44
N LYS A 37 -3.00 -12.24 -8.03
CA LYS A 37 -4.06 -12.79 -8.91
C LYS A 37 -4.35 -11.90 -10.12
N ASN A 38 -4.31 -10.58 -9.95
CA ASN A 38 -4.55 -9.63 -11.06
C ASN A 38 -3.45 -9.69 -12.12
N ALA A 39 -2.18 -9.84 -11.71
CA ALA A 39 -1.07 -10.03 -12.64
C ALA A 39 -1.19 -11.36 -13.40
N LEU A 40 -1.44 -12.44 -12.66
CA LEU A 40 -1.57 -13.79 -13.23
C LEU A 40 -2.74 -13.87 -14.22
N SER A 41 -3.88 -13.25 -13.91
CA SER A 41 -5.04 -13.22 -14.81
C SER A 41 -4.72 -12.48 -16.13
N ARG A 42 -4.00 -11.36 -16.08
CA ARG A 42 -3.59 -10.62 -17.28
C ARG A 42 -2.55 -11.37 -18.11
N MET A 43 -1.61 -12.03 -17.43
CA MET A 43 -0.63 -12.89 -18.10
C MET A 43 -1.27 -14.13 -18.73
N ARG A 44 -2.33 -14.70 -18.13
CA ARG A 44 -3.10 -15.81 -18.70
C ARG A 44 -3.73 -15.44 -20.04
N SER A 45 -4.44 -14.31 -20.09
CA SER A 45 -5.01 -13.80 -21.35
C SER A 45 -3.92 -13.50 -22.38
N GLY A 46 -2.78 -12.93 -21.97
CA GLY A 46 -1.63 -12.72 -22.86
C GLY A 46 -0.97 -14.01 -23.35
N ALA A 47 -1.05 -15.09 -22.56
CA ALA A 47 -0.55 -16.40 -22.93
C ALA A 47 -1.40 -17.06 -24.01
N GLU A 48 -2.71 -16.95 -23.88
CA GLU A 48 -3.68 -17.47 -24.87
C GLU A 48 -3.57 -16.72 -26.21
N THR A 49 -3.26 -15.42 -26.20
CA THR A 49 -3.13 -14.60 -27.41
C THR A 49 -1.72 -14.53 -27.98
N GLY A 50 -0.73 -15.20 -27.36
CA GLY A 50 0.68 -15.15 -27.78
C GLY A 50 1.39 -13.82 -27.50
N THR A 51 0.79 -12.92 -26.72
CA THR A 51 1.31 -11.58 -26.38
C THR A 51 1.81 -11.49 -24.92
N ILE A 52 2.41 -12.56 -24.40
CA ILE A 52 2.93 -12.63 -23.03
C ILE A 52 3.94 -11.51 -22.73
N ARG A 53 4.81 -11.19 -23.68
CA ARG A 53 5.83 -10.15 -23.50
C ARG A 53 5.20 -8.77 -23.24
N GLU A 54 4.17 -8.44 -24.00
CA GLU A 54 3.48 -7.15 -23.91
C GLU A 54 2.62 -7.07 -22.64
N THR A 55 1.90 -8.13 -22.32
CA THR A 55 1.09 -8.20 -21.09
C THR A 55 1.96 -8.20 -19.84
N ALA A 56 3.12 -8.87 -19.84
CA ALA A 56 4.09 -8.81 -18.75
C ALA A 56 4.65 -7.39 -18.54
N LEU A 57 4.95 -6.67 -19.62
CA LEU A 57 5.36 -5.26 -19.56
C LEU A 57 4.24 -4.36 -18.99
N GLN A 58 3.00 -4.59 -19.39
CA GLN A 58 1.86 -3.85 -18.82
C GLN A 58 1.69 -4.12 -17.33
N VAL A 59 1.88 -5.37 -16.89
CA VAL A 59 1.81 -5.75 -15.47
C VAL A 59 2.95 -5.10 -14.68
N ALA A 60 4.18 -5.08 -15.21
CA ALA A 60 5.32 -4.42 -14.57
C ALA A 60 5.07 -2.91 -14.38
N ASN A 61 4.63 -2.23 -15.45
CA ASN A 61 4.27 -0.81 -15.41
C ASN A 61 3.11 -0.53 -14.43
N TYR A 62 2.13 -1.42 -14.36
CA TYR A 62 1.01 -1.30 -13.44
C TYR A 62 1.46 -1.42 -11.97
N TYR A 63 2.31 -2.39 -11.65
CA TYR A 63 2.87 -2.54 -10.30
C TYR A 63 3.67 -1.31 -9.88
N GLU A 64 4.48 -0.77 -10.78
CA GLU A 64 5.28 0.43 -10.50
C GLU A 64 4.41 1.66 -10.22
N LYS A 65 3.36 1.86 -11.04
CA LYS A 65 2.38 2.95 -10.86
C LYS A 65 1.51 2.76 -9.61
N GLU A 66 0.93 1.58 -9.42
CA GLU A 66 0.07 1.32 -8.27
C GLU A 66 0.82 1.38 -6.95
N THR A 67 2.06 0.90 -6.89
CA THR A 67 2.88 1.01 -5.68
C THR A 67 2.99 2.47 -5.28
N THR A 68 3.30 3.35 -6.24
CA THR A 68 3.41 4.80 -5.99
C THR A 68 2.08 5.44 -5.57
N HIS A 69 0.96 5.07 -6.19
CA HIS A 69 -0.36 5.64 -5.88
C HIS A 69 -0.95 5.16 -4.56
N LYS A 70 -0.83 3.86 -4.26
CA LYS A 70 -1.33 3.28 -3.00
C LYS A 70 -0.55 3.81 -1.80
N LEU A 71 0.78 3.95 -1.94
CA LEU A 71 1.61 4.58 -0.91
C LEU A 71 1.20 6.03 -0.67
N ARG A 72 0.99 6.83 -1.73
CA ARG A 72 0.52 8.22 -1.59
C ARG A 72 -0.81 8.33 -0.87
N ASN A 73 -1.81 7.52 -1.24
CA ASN A 73 -3.12 7.57 -0.60
C ASN A 73 -3.07 7.17 0.89
N ILE A 74 -2.23 6.19 1.24
CA ILE A 74 -2.00 5.82 2.65
C ILE A 74 -1.36 6.98 3.41
N ILE A 75 -0.34 7.61 2.82
CA ILE A 75 0.35 8.76 3.42
C ILE A 75 -0.62 9.94 3.60
N ASP A 76 -1.44 10.24 2.59
CA ASP A 76 -2.43 11.33 2.65
C ASP A 76 -3.46 11.08 3.76
N LEU A 77 -3.94 9.84 3.91
CA LEU A 77 -4.87 9.48 4.98
C LEU A 77 -4.22 9.66 6.36
N ILE A 78 -2.98 9.20 6.53
CA ILE A 78 -2.20 9.41 7.77
C ILE A 78 -2.07 10.91 8.07
N GLN A 79 -1.77 11.73 7.07
CA GLN A 79 -1.64 13.18 7.22
C GLN A 79 -2.96 13.83 7.69
N VAL A 80 -4.10 13.42 7.11
CA VAL A 80 -5.42 13.91 7.52
C VAL A 80 -5.71 13.56 8.98
N VAL A 81 -5.40 12.34 9.41
CA VAL A 81 -5.59 11.92 10.81
C VAL A 81 -4.73 12.73 11.78
N ILE A 82 -3.46 12.97 11.44
CA ILE A 82 -2.56 13.78 12.25
C ILE A 82 -3.07 15.23 12.34
N ALA A 83 -3.48 15.82 11.22
CA ALA A 83 -4.02 17.18 11.18
C ALA A 83 -5.29 17.32 12.02
N MET A 84 -6.19 16.33 11.96
CA MET A 84 -7.40 16.28 12.79
C MET A 84 -7.06 16.26 14.28
N LEU A 85 -6.10 15.45 14.71
CA LEU A 85 -5.67 15.41 16.12
C LEU A 85 -5.11 16.75 16.59
N ILE A 86 -4.25 17.39 15.80
CA ILE A 86 -3.68 18.70 16.14
C ILE A 86 -4.78 19.75 16.29
N MET A 87 -5.75 19.77 15.38
CA MET A 87 -6.89 20.69 15.44
C MET A 87 -7.69 20.52 16.74
N ILE A 88 -8.02 19.28 17.12
CA ILE A 88 -8.76 18.99 18.36
C ILE A 88 -7.99 19.50 19.58
N VAL A 89 -6.68 19.22 19.66
CA VAL A 89 -5.84 19.66 20.78
C VAL A 89 -5.73 21.18 20.84
N MET A 90 -5.51 21.84 19.69
CA MET A 90 -5.43 23.30 19.61
C MET A 90 -6.73 23.96 20.06
N THR A 91 -7.88 23.43 19.61
CA THR A 91 -9.20 23.94 20.01
C THR A 91 -9.44 23.73 21.51
N ALA A 92 -9.10 22.56 22.06
CA ALA A 92 -9.25 22.28 23.49
C ALA A 92 -8.44 23.24 24.37
N ILE A 93 -7.15 23.46 24.04
CA ILE A 93 -6.28 24.38 24.79
C ILE A 93 -6.82 25.81 24.73
N THR A 94 -7.25 26.26 23.54
CA THR A 94 -7.80 27.61 23.34
C THR A 94 -9.05 27.85 24.20
N ILE A 95 -9.97 26.88 24.24
CA ILE A 95 -11.21 26.99 25.02
C ILE A 95 -10.93 26.99 26.53
N VAL A 96 -10.04 26.12 27.01
CA VAL A 96 -9.67 26.08 28.43
C VAL A 96 -8.99 27.38 28.87
N SER A 97 -8.17 27.97 27.99
CA SER A 97 -7.53 29.26 28.25
C SER A 97 -8.53 30.42 28.31
N SER A 98 -9.59 30.41 27.49
CA SER A 98 -10.60 31.46 27.53
C SER A 98 -11.44 31.42 28.81
N GLU A 99 -11.81 30.23 29.30
CA GLU A 99 -12.62 30.09 30.53
C GLU A 99 -11.82 30.45 31.80
N THR A 100 -10.53 30.08 31.85
CA THR A 100 -9.66 30.39 33.00
C THR A 100 -9.33 31.88 33.13
N ALA A 101 -9.34 32.65 32.03
CA ALA A 101 -9.08 34.10 32.04
C ALA A 101 -10.26 34.95 32.52
N VAL A 102 -11.50 34.43 32.53
CA VAL A 102 -12.72 35.18 32.87
C VAL A 102 -13.03 35.15 34.38
N ILE A 103 -12.35 34.31 35.16
CA ILE A 103 -12.50 34.26 36.62
C ILE A 103 -11.82 35.48 37.23
N ARG A 104 -12.58 36.56 37.42
CA ARG A 104 -12.16 37.69 38.24
C ARG A 104 -12.12 37.23 39.71
N PRO A 105 -10.98 37.29 40.42
CA PRO A 105 -11.01 37.10 41.86
C PRO A 105 -11.84 38.24 42.46
N LYS A 106 -12.89 37.92 43.22
CA LYS A 106 -13.61 38.90 44.01
C LYS A 106 -12.67 39.35 45.12
N LEU A 107 -12.16 40.58 45.04
CA LEU A 107 -11.32 41.17 46.09
C LEU A 107 -12.07 41.11 47.44
N PRO A 108 -11.52 40.42 48.46
CA PRO A 108 -12.02 40.52 49.81
C PRO A 108 -11.36 41.73 50.48
N GLY A 109 -12.16 42.76 50.75
CA GLY A 109 -11.78 43.89 51.59
C GLY A 109 -11.58 45.21 50.85
N MET A 110 -12.69 45.93 50.62
CA MET A 110 -12.75 47.37 50.90
C MET A 110 -14.10 47.63 51.57
N GLN A 111 -14.04 48.16 52.80
CA GLN A 111 -15.17 48.83 53.44
C GLN A 111 -15.51 50.10 52.67
#